data_AF-A0A7C5NKG8-F1
#
_entry.id   AF-A0A7C5NKG8-F1
#
_cell.length_a   1.000
_cell.length_b   1.000
_cell.length_c   1.000
_cell.angle_alpha   90.00
_cell.angle_beta   90.00
_cell.angle_gamma   90.00
#
_symmetry.space_group_name_H-M   'P 1'
#
loop_
_entity.id
_entity.type
_entity.pdbx_description
1 polymer ?
#
loop_
_entity_poly.entity_id
_entity_poly.type
_entity_poly.pdbx_seq_one_letter_code
_entity_poly.pdbx_strand_id
1 'polypeptide(L)' 'MSKRDEKIEEMSSEAKNLGLDISDDLITKVVIGLGPSVYNKNSEIVACSKPEELKTVRESFLKKKLSLTNSDEELDEA' A
#
# COMPACT_ATOMS: atom_id res chain seq x y z
N MET A 1 -8.34 10.17 -19.34
CA MET A 1 -7.65 9.18 -18.49
C MET A 1 -8.73 8.35 -17.81
N SER A 2 -8.51 7.06 -17.60
CA SER A 2 -9.45 6.28 -16.76
C SER A 2 -9.24 6.63 -15.29
N LYS A 3 -10.23 6.40 -14.43
CA LYS A 3 -10.09 6.57 -12.96
C LYS A 3 -8.88 5.82 -12.39
N ARG A 4 -8.51 4.73 -13.05
CA ARG A 4 -7.35 3.93 -12.68
C ARG A 4 -6.05 4.62 -13.03
N ASP A 5 -5.96 5.20 -14.22
CA ASP A 5 -4.75 5.92 -14.67
C ASP A 5 -4.52 7.15 -13.78
N GLU A 6 -5.59 7.84 -13.38
CA GLU A 6 -5.54 8.95 -12.42
C GLU A 6 -4.93 8.49 -11.07
N LYS A 7 -5.33 7.31 -10.58
CA LYS A 7 -4.83 6.80 -9.30
C LYS A 7 -3.39 6.31 -9.37
N ILE A 8 -2.99 5.73 -10.51
CA ILE A 8 -1.59 5.35 -10.76
C ILE A 8 -0.71 6.60 -10.79
N GLU A 9 -1.13 7.65 -11.49
CA GLU A 9 -0.38 8.91 -11.56
C GLU A 9 -0.25 9.57 -10.17
N GLU A 10 -1.34 9.61 -9.39
CA GLU A 10 -1.32 10.11 -8.01
C GLU A 10 -0.29 9.36 -7.15
N MET A 11 -0.30 8.02 -7.19
CA MET A 11 0.64 7.21 -6.40
C MET A 11 2.08 7.29 -6.90
N SER A 12 2.31 7.37 -8.22
CA SER A 12 3.66 7.57 -8.78
C SER A 12 4.22 8.96 -8.45
N SER A 13 3.37 9.99 -8.41
CA SER A 13 3.76 11.33 -7.96
C SER A 13 4.16 11.32 -6.49
N GLU A 14 3.34 10.68 -5.64
CA GLU A 14 3.61 10.62 -4.20
C GLU A 14 4.86 9.80 -3.87
N ALA A 15 5.08 8.69 -4.57
CA ALA A 15 6.31 7.90 -4.42
C ALA A 15 7.57 8.75 -4.72
N LYS A 16 7.52 9.59 -5.77
CA LYS A 16 8.59 10.52 -6.11
C LYS A 16 8.76 11.62 -5.05
N ASN A 17 7.67 12.16 -4.52
CA ASN A 17 7.70 13.15 -3.44
C ASN A 17 8.37 12.60 -2.17
N LEU A 18 8.12 11.33 -1.87
CA LEU A 18 8.72 10.61 -0.74
C LEU A 18 10.16 10.12 -1.02
N GLY A 19 10.68 10.31 -2.24
CA GLY A 19 12.01 9.84 -2.63
C GLY A 19 12.13 8.32 -2.72
N LEU A 20 11.03 7.62 -2.93
CA LEU A 20 10.99 6.16 -3.04
C LEU A 20 11.29 5.75 -4.49
N ASP A 21 12.33 4.95 -4.69
CA ASP A 21 12.69 4.38 -6.00
C ASP A 21 11.79 3.17 -6.31
N ILE A 22 10.52 3.45 -6.63
CA ILE A 22 9.50 2.44 -6.94
C ILE A 22 9.21 2.49 -8.43
N SER A 23 9.32 1.34 -9.10
CA SER A 23 9.00 1.23 -10.52
C SER A 23 7.50 1.48 -10.79
N ASP A 24 7.18 2.20 -11.87
CA ASP A 24 5.79 2.44 -12.28
C ASP A 24 5.02 1.13 -12.60
N ASP A 25 5.70 0.07 -13.03
CA ASP A 25 5.12 -1.26 -13.25
C ASP A 25 4.61 -1.88 -11.93
N LEU A 26 5.41 -1.75 -10.86
CA LEU A 26 5.01 -2.22 -9.53
C LEU A 26 3.80 -1.46 -9.00
N ILE A 27 3.80 -0.11 -9.11
CA ILE A 27 2.66 0.73 -8.71
C ILE A 27 1.42 0.32 -9.49
N THR A 28 1.55 0.17 -10.81
CA THR A 28 0.45 -0.26 -11.67
C THR A 28 -0.13 -1.58 -11.20
N LYS A 29 0.71 -2.61 -10.98
CA LYS A 29 0.31 -3.94 -10.50
C LYS A 29 -0.39 -3.90 -9.15
N VAL A 30 0.13 -3.11 -8.21
CA VAL A 30 -0.47 -2.95 -6.87
C VAL A 30 -1.84 -2.29 -6.97
N VAL A 31 -1.99 -1.22 -7.76
CA VAL A 31 -3.29 -0.57 -7.99
C VAL A 31 -4.31 -1.54 -8.61
N ILE A 32 -3.89 -2.46 -9.50
CA ILE A 32 -4.78 -3.54 -9.98
C ILE A 32 -5.20 -4.45 -8.84
N GLY A 33 -4.23 -4.88 -8.02
CA GLY A 33 -4.43 -5.84 -6.94
C GLY A 33 -5.35 -5.31 -5.83
N LEU A 34 -5.34 -4.00 -5.61
CA LEU A 34 -6.25 -3.32 -4.66
C LEU A 34 -7.69 -3.26 -5.17
N GLY A 35 -7.90 -3.37 -6.48
CA GLY A 35 -9.23 -3.43 -7.09
C GLY A 35 -10.07 -2.18 -6.78
N PRO A 36 -11.37 -2.32 -6.46
CA PRO A 36 -12.26 -1.17 -6.26
C PRO A 36 -11.96 -0.34 -5.00
N SER A 37 -11.21 -0.91 -4.04
CA SER A 37 -10.93 -0.26 -2.74
C SER A 37 -10.12 1.03 -2.89
N VAL A 38 -9.30 1.12 -3.94
CA VAL A 38 -8.45 2.28 -4.23
C VAL A 38 -9.23 3.51 -4.73
N TYR A 39 -10.53 3.37 -5.02
CA TYR A 39 -11.38 4.49 -5.47
C TYR A 39 -12.30 5.03 -4.37
N ASN A 40 -12.28 4.42 -3.19
CA ASN A 40 -13.10 4.84 -2.06
C ASN A 40 -12.21 5.49 -1.01
N LYS A 41 -12.45 6.78 -0.75
CA LYS A 41 -11.70 7.59 0.21
C LYS A 41 -11.56 6.99 1.60
N ASN A 42 -12.56 6.22 2.04
CA ASN A 42 -12.54 5.62 3.37
C ASN A 42 -11.74 4.30 3.43
N SER A 43 -11.40 3.71 2.28
CA SER A 43 -10.66 2.45 2.19
C SER A 43 -9.33 2.55 1.44
N GLU A 44 -9.04 3.69 0.81
CA GLU A 44 -7.79 3.90 0.06
C GLU A 44 -6.61 4.32 0.96
N ILE A 45 -6.87 4.68 2.22
CA ILE A 45 -5.86 5.18 3.17
C ILE A 45 -5.80 4.29 4.41
N VAL A 46 -4.60 4.09 4.93
CA VAL A 46 -4.34 3.45 6.23
C VAL A 46 -3.98 4.53 7.25
N ALA A 47 -4.67 4.55 8.38
CA ALA A 47 -4.37 5.47 9.48
C ALA A 47 -3.22 4.90 10.34
N CYS A 48 -1.99 5.33 10.07
CA CYS A 48 -0.80 4.87 10.81
C CYS A 48 -0.83 5.21 12.31
N SER A 49 -1.71 6.12 12.76
CA SER A 49 -1.91 6.41 14.17
C SER A 49 -2.81 5.41 14.90
N LYS A 50 -3.44 4.47 14.19
CA LYS A 50 -4.31 3.44 14.78
C LYS A 50 -3.61 2.08 14.82
N PRO A 51 -3.31 1.55 16.01
CA PRO A 51 -2.60 0.27 16.14
C PRO A 51 -3.30 -0.92 15.46
N GLU A 52 -4.63 -0.96 15.47
CA GLU A 52 -5.40 -2.05 14.86
C GLU A 52 -5.30 -2.06 13.32
N GLU A 53 -5.13 -0.89 12.69
CA GLU A 53 -4.93 -0.81 11.24
C GLU A 53 -3.53 -1.31 10.85
N LEU A 54 -2.49 -0.92 11.61
CA LEU A 54 -1.12 -1.41 11.43
C LEU A 54 -1.04 -2.93 11.62
N LYS A 55 -1.68 -3.46 12.66
CA LYS A 55 -1.79 -4.90 12.90
C LYS A 55 -2.44 -5.63 11.73
N THR A 56 -3.46 -5.02 11.12
CA THR A 56 -4.13 -5.59 9.94
C THR A 56 -3.18 -5.66 8.74
N VAL A 57 -2.36 -4.63 8.51
CA VAL A 57 -1.33 -4.62 7.47
C VAL A 57 -0.31 -5.74 7.73
N ARG A 58 0.21 -5.86 8.95
CA ARG A 58 1.17 -6.90 9.33
C ARG A 58 0.63 -8.30 9.08
N GLU A 59 -0.54 -8.61 9.64
CA GLU A 59 -1.10 -9.97 9.55
C GLU A 59 -1.62 -10.31 8.15
N SER A 60 -2.32 -9.38 7.50
CA SER A 60 -3.04 -9.67 6.26
C SER A 60 -2.20 -9.46 5.00
N PHE A 61 -1.21 -8.57 5.03
CA PHE A 61 -0.37 -8.27 3.87
C PHE A 61 1.04 -8.84 4.04
N LEU A 62 1.78 -8.41 5.07
CA LEU A 62 3.18 -8.82 5.26
C LEU A 62 3.32 -10.34 5.50
N LYS A 63 2.62 -10.88 6.48
CA LYS A 63 2.69 -12.32 6.79
C LYS A 63 1.89 -13.18 5.81
N LYS A 64 0.66 -12.78 5.47
CA LYS A 64 -0.22 -13.64 4.66
C LYS A 64 0.00 -13.55 3.15
N LYS A 65 0.29 -12.37 2.60
CA LYS A 65 0.46 -12.19 1.14
C LYS A 65 1.91 -12.24 0.71
N LEU A 66 2.81 -11.64 1.48
CA LEU A 66 4.24 -11.67 1.20
C LEU A 66 4.96 -12.84 1.87
N SER A 67 4.28 -13.57 2.77
CA SER A 67 4.85 -14.74 3.46
C SER A 67 6.12 -14.42 4.25
N LEU A 68 6.21 -13.20 4.80
CA LEU A 68 7.31 -12.81 5.67
C LEU A 68 7.23 -13.56 7.00
N THR A 69 8.37 -14.09 7.46
CA THR A 69 8.48 -14.87 8.70
C THR A 69 9.25 -14.14 9.81
N ASN A 70 9.49 -12.84 9.63
CA ASN A 70 10.11 -11.97 10.63
C ASN A 70 9.21 -11.82 11.87
N SER A 71 9.83 -11.35 12.96
CA SER A 71 9.13 -11.03 14.21
C SER A 71 8.16 -9.85 14.05
N ASP A 72 7.19 -9.73 14.95
CA ASP A 72 6.23 -8.62 14.92
C ASP A 72 6.93 -7.28 15.10
N GLU A 73 7.94 -7.24 15.98
CA GLU A 73 8.74 -6.05 16.25
C GLU A 73 9.52 -5.60 14.99
N GLU A 74 10.15 -6.53 14.28
CA GLU A 74 10.86 -6.22 13.03
C GLU A 74 9.92 -5.72 11.91
N LEU A 75 8.70 -6.25 11.86
CA LEU A 75 7.70 -5.85 10.86
C LEU A 75 7.03 -4.52 11.19
N ASP A 76 6.96 -4.13 12.47
CA ASP A 76 6.36 -2.88 12.92
C ASP A 76 7.36 -1.70 12.95
N GLU A 77 8.68 -1.97 12.91
CA GLU A 77 9.75 -0.95 12.89
C GLU A 77 10.02 -0.36 11.50
N ALA A 78 9.76 -1.13 10.44
CA ALA A 78 10.07 -0.78 9.04
C ALA A 78 9.19 0.33 8.46
#